data_AF-A0A7X8PMZ3-F1
#
_entry.id   AF-A0A7X8PMZ3-F1
#
_cell.length_a   1.000
_cell.length_b   1.000
_cell.length_c   1.000
_cell.angle_alpha   90.00
_cell.angle_beta   90.00
_cell.angle_gamma   90.00
#
_symmetry.space_group_name_H-M   'P 1'
#
loop_
_entity.id
_entity.type
_entity.pdbx_description
1 polymer ?
#
loop_
_entity_poly.entity_id
_entity_poly.type
_entity_poly.pdbx_seq_one_letter_code
_entity_poly.pdbx_strand_id
1 'polypeptide(L)'
;MELFDTHFHYSAELPPQEYRAQVEAPEVRFLLAVGGNLEESRQARQFAVEVPDCWFAAGIHPHAAGKSALDLEPFEEFITHPRFAAVGELGLDFYYDNSERSRQFKVLEQFLEKGLEW
;
A
#
# COMPACT_ATOMS: atom_id res chain seq x y z
N MET A 1 8.32 -20.49 15.30
CA MET A 1 7.09 -19.66 15.27
C MET A 1 7.09 -18.95 13.94
N GLU A 2 5.95 -18.80 13.29
CA GLU A 2 5.84 -18.06 12.03
C GLU A 2 5.23 -16.68 12.32
N LEU A 3 5.83 -15.63 11.76
CA LEU A 3 5.38 -14.25 11.87
C LEU A 3 4.86 -13.74 10.53
N PHE A 4 3.94 -12.79 10.62
CA PHE A 4 3.46 -12.01 9.50
C PHE A 4 3.83 -10.55 9.76
N ASP A 5 4.71 -9.99 8.93
CA ASP A 5 4.87 -8.54 8.86
C ASP A 5 3.71 -7.95 8.05
N THR A 6 2.75 -7.39 8.77
CA THR A 6 1.51 -6.88 8.20
C THR A 6 1.65 -5.51 7.56
N HIS A 7 2.83 -4.87 7.61
CA HIS A 7 3.02 -3.54 7.01
C HIS A 7 4.49 -3.25 6.79
N PHE A 8 4.94 -3.32 5.54
CA PHE A 8 6.26 -2.80 5.15
C PHE A 8 6.20 -2.02 3.83
N HIS A 9 7.15 -1.10 3.67
CA HIS A 9 7.30 -0.32 2.44
C HIS A 9 8.49 -0.85 1.64
N TYR A 10 8.21 -1.29 0.42
CA TYR A 10 9.24 -1.71 -0.53
C TYR A 10 9.73 -0.50 -1.32
N SER A 11 11.01 -0.16 -1.18
CA SER A 11 11.63 1.03 -1.81
C SER A 11 11.91 0.89 -3.31
N ALA A 12 11.80 -0.31 -3.87
CA ALA A 12 12.17 -0.64 -5.25
C ALA A 12 13.62 -0.32 -5.64
N GLU A 13 14.52 -0.12 -4.66
CA GLU A 13 15.96 0.08 -4.89
C GLU A 13 16.67 -1.19 -5.35
N LEU A 14 16.14 -2.35 -4.97
CA LEU A 14 16.61 -3.68 -5.33
C LEU A 14 15.44 -4.49 -5.87
N PRO A 15 15.66 -5.48 -6.77
CA PRO A 15 14.61 -6.40 -7.19
C PRO A 15 13.92 -7.11 -6.01
N PRO A 16 12.63 -7.48 -6.10
CA PRO A 16 11.88 -8.05 -4.97
C PRO A 16 12.52 -9.27 -4.32
N GLN A 17 13.08 -10.17 -5.12
CA GLN A 17 13.75 -11.39 -4.64
C GLN A 17 15.05 -11.06 -3.88
N GLU A 18 15.80 -10.07 -4.36
CA GLU A 18 17.04 -9.62 -3.70
C GLU A 18 16.71 -8.89 -2.39
N TYR A 19 15.68 -8.04 -2.39
CA TYR A 19 15.18 -7.40 -1.18
C TYR A 19 14.74 -8.45 -0.15
N ARG A 20 13.95 -9.46 -0.56
CA ARG A 20 13.49 -10.52 0.33
C ARG A 20 14.65 -11.32 0.94
N ALA A 21 15.71 -11.55 0.18
CA ALA A 21 16.90 -12.26 0.65
C ALA A 21 17.69 -11.49 1.73
N GLN A 22 17.54 -10.16 1.81
CA GLN A 22 18.17 -9.33 2.83
C GLN A 22 17.39 -9.27 4.16
N VAL A 23 16.17 -9.81 4.21
CA VAL A 23 15.39 -9.86 5.44
C VAL A 23 16.03 -10.87 6.41
N GLU A 24 16.81 -10.39 7.37
CA GLU A 24 17.50 -11.18 8.39
C GLU A 24 16.57 -11.69 9.53
N ALA A 25 15.30 -11.96 9.21
CA ALA A 25 14.29 -12.43 10.15
C ALA A 25 13.63 -13.71 9.61
N PRO A 26 14.25 -14.89 9.80
CA PRO A 26 13.78 -16.15 9.23
C PRO A 26 12.40 -16.58 9.77
N GLU A 27 11.97 -16.07 10.92
CA GLU A 27 10.63 -16.27 11.45
C GLU A 27 9.53 -15.49 10.70
N VAL A 28 9.88 -14.40 10.00
CA VAL A 28 8.93 -13.64 9.16
C VAL A 28 8.68 -14.44 7.90
N ARG A 29 7.52 -15.09 7.87
CA ARG A 29 7.09 -15.94 6.76
C ARG A 29 6.24 -15.16 5.77
N PHE A 30 5.27 -14.40 6.28
CA PHE A 30 4.27 -13.70 5.48
C PHE A 30 4.52 -12.19 5.49
N LEU A 31 4.17 -11.54 4.39
CA LEU A 31 4.48 -10.13 4.14
C LEU A 31 3.27 -9.42 3.51
N LEU A 32 3.04 -8.16 3.91
CA LEU A 32 2.08 -7.26 3.26
C LEU A 32 2.81 -5.98 2.84
N ALA A 33 3.08 -5.86 1.54
CA ALA A 33 3.69 -4.67 0.97
C ALA A 33 2.64 -3.56 0.85
N VAL A 34 2.96 -2.34 1.31
CA VAL A 34 1.99 -1.24 1.37
C VAL A 34 2.42 -0.08 0.47
N GLY A 35 1.50 0.41 -0.35
CA GLY A 35 1.66 1.63 -1.13
C GLY A 35 0.91 2.83 -0.52
N GLY A 36 1.57 3.97 -0.43
CA GLY A 36 0.99 5.25 0.03
C GLY A 36 0.59 6.19 -1.11
N ASN A 37 0.74 5.77 -2.37
CA ASN A 37 0.19 6.42 -3.56
C ASN A 37 0.06 5.39 -4.70
N LEU A 38 -0.41 5.81 -5.88
CA LEU A 38 -0.61 4.90 -7.01
C LEU A 38 0.68 4.24 -7.52
N GLU A 39 1.79 4.97 -7.56
CA GLU A 39 3.08 4.43 -8.01
C GLU A 39 3.62 3.40 -7.02
N GLU A 40 3.63 3.73 -5.74
CA GLU A 40 4.03 2.82 -4.66
C GLU A 40 3.10 1.60 -4.59
N SER A 41 1.79 1.77 -4.85
CA SER A 41 0.83 0.66 -4.91
C SER A 41 1.17 -0.32 -6.04
N ARG A 42 1.63 0.18 -7.21
CA ARG A 42 2.12 -0.67 -8.31
C ARG A 42 3.40 -1.40 -7.94
N GLN A 43 4.31 -0.74 -7.22
CA GLN A 43 5.54 -1.36 -6.72
C GLN A 43 5.24 -2.44 -5.68
N ALA A 44 4.30 -2.19 -4.76
CA ALA A 44 3.83 -3.17 -3.78
C ALA A 44 3.20 -4.39 -4.46
N ARG A 45 2.35 -4.17 -5.48
CA ARG A 45 1.82 -5.24 -6.34
C ARG A 45 2.95 -6.05 -6.99
N GLN A 46 3.93 -5.38 -7.58
CA GLN A 46 5.06 -6.06 -8.24
C GLN A 46 5.80 -6.96 -7.24
N PHE A 47 6.11 -6.44 -6.05
CA PHE A 47 6.76 -7.22 -5.00
C PHE A 47 5.94 -8.47 -4.65
N ALA A 48 4.63 -8.33 -4.43
CA ALA A 48 3.74 -9.43 -4.08
C ALA A 48 3.55 -10.47 -5.21
N VAL A 49 3.80 -10.10 -6.47
CA VAL A 49 3.80 -11.03 -7.61
C VAL A 49 5.08 -11.86 -7.63
N GLU A 50 6.23 -11.26 -7.32
CA GLU A 50 7.54 -11.90 -7.44
C GLU A 50 7.97 -12.67 -6.18
N VAL A 51 7.47 -12.29 -5.01
CA VAL A 51 7.82 -12.91 -3.72
C VAL A 51 6.68 -13.81 -3.24
N PRO A 52 6.91 -15.15 -3.16
CA PRO A 52 5.95 -16.06 -2.57
C PRO A 52 5.59 -15.67 -1.13
N ASP A 53 4.36 -15.96 -0.69
CA ASP A 53 3.86 -15.63 0.65
C ASP A 53 3.76 -14.12 0.97
N CYS A 54 3.74 -13.27 -0.07
CA CYS A 54 3.47 -11.84 0.04
C CYS A 54 2.11 -11.47 -0.57
N TRP A 55 1.45 -10.49 0.05
CA TRP A 55 0.29 -9.77 -0.47
C TRP A 55 0.60 -8.29 -0.54
N PHE A 56 -0.31 -7.49 -1.08
CA PHE A 56 -0.16 -6.04 -1.06
C PHE A 56 -1.43 -5.29 -0.69
N ALA A 57 -1.23 -4.07 -0.20
CA ALA A 57 -2.24 -3.06 0.00
C ALA A 57 -2.00 -1.86 -0.93
N ALA A 58 -3.07 -1.23 -1.35
CA ALA A 58 -3.04 -0.05 -2.21
C ALA A 58 -3.94 1.05 -1.66
N GLY A 59 -3.44 2.28 -1.65
CA GLY A 59 -4.11 3.43 -1.06
C GLY A 59 -3.36 4.74 -1.31
N ILE A 60 -3.78 5.78 -0.61
CA ILE A 60 -3.15 7.09 -0.61
C ILE A 60 -2.93 7.53 0.85
N HIS A 61 -1.66 7.53 1.26
CA HIS A 61 -1.24 8.00 2.58
C HIS A 61 -1.62 9.48 2.74
N PRO A 62 -1.98 9.95 3.96
CA PRO A 62 -2.35 11.35 4.21
C PRO A 62 -1.35 12.39 3.68
N HIS A 63 -0.06 12.07 3.67
CA HIS A 63 0.99 12.95 3.13
C HIS A 63 0.93 13.14 1.61
N ALA A 64 0.34 12.19 0.87
CA ALA A 64 0.21 12.24 -0.58
C ALA A 64 -1.12 12.90 -1.02
N ALA A 65 -2.07 13.11 -0.11
CA ALA A 65 -3.43 13.56 -0.42
C ALA A 65 -3.51 14.94 -1.13
N GLY A 66 -2.55 15.83 -0.87
CA GLY A 66 -2.48 17.16 -1.52
C GLY A 66 -2.02 17.09 -2.97
N LYS A 67 -1.26 16.06 -3.33
CA LYS A 67 -0.74 15.84 -4.70
C LYS A 67 -1.57 14.85 -5.51
N SER A 68 -2.41 14.06 -4.84
CA SER A 68 -3.22 13.06 -5.51
C SER A 68 -4.37 13.69 -6.31
N ALA A 69 -4.66 13.09 -7.46
CA ALA A 69 -5.96 13.25 -8.08
C ALA A 69 -7.03 12.69 -7.13
N LEU A 70 -8.21 13.32 -7.11
CA LEU A 70 -9.38 12.80 -6.40
C LEU A 70 -10.15 11.77 -7.25
N ASP A 71 -9.44 11.18 -8.21
CA ASP A 71 -9.94 10.14 -9.10
C ASP A 71 -9.30 8.82 -8.68
N LEU A 72 -10.14 7.89 -8.22
CA LEU A 72 -9.72 6.57 -7.75
C LEU A 72 -9.82 5.50 -8.84
N GLU A 73 -10.32 5.83 -10.04
CA GLU A 73 -10.40 4.87 -11.17
C GLU A 73 -9.08 4.14 -11.42
N PRO A 74 -7.89 4.77 -11.34
CA PRO A 74 -6.64 4.05 -11.54
C PRO A 74 -6.37 2.93 -10.54
N PHE A 75 -6.95 2.98 -9.34
CA PHE A 75 -6.79 1.94 -8.32
C PHE A 75 -7.68 0.71 -8.57
N GLU A 76 -8.65 0.81 -9.47
CA GLU A 76 -9.51 -0.31 -9.86
C GLU A 76 -8.70 -1.45 -10.51
N GLU A 77 -7.49 -1.15 -11.00
CA GLU A 77 -6.55 -2.16 -11.52
C GLU A 77 -6.13 -3.22 -10.49
N PHE A 78 -6.30 -2.95 -9.19
CA PHE A 78 -5.84 -3.84 -8.11
C PHE A 78 -6.91 -4.80 -7.60
N ILE A 79 -8.19 -4.44 -7.68
CA ILE A 79 -9.30 -5.09 -6.95
C ILE A 79 -9.40 -6.59 -7.27
N THR A 80 -9.23 -6.94 -8.54
CA THR A 80 -9.35 -8.32 -9.00
C THR A 80 -8.05 -9.13 -8.87
N HIS A 81 -6.97 -8.50 -8.37
CA HIS A 81 -5.69 -9.16 -8.28
C HIS A 81 -5.67 -10.15 -7.10
N PRO A 82 -5.29 -11.42 -7.28
CA PRO A 82 -5.37 -12.45 -6.24
C PRO A 82 -4.46 -12.22 -5.02
N ARG A 83 -3.51 -11.28 -5.15
CA ARG A 83 -2.60 -10.86 -4.07
C ARG A 83 -3.00 -9.53 -3.42
N PHE A 84 -4.03 -8.87 -3.90
CA PHE A 84 -4.57 -7.67 -3.25
C PHE A 84 -5.34 -8.09 -2.01
N ALA A 85 -4.92 -7.60 -0.84
CA ALA A 85 -5.47 -8.05 0.44
C ALA A 85 -6.11 -6.94 1.27
N ALA A 86 -5.79 -5.68 0.98
CA ALA A 86 -6.25 -4.56 1.79
C ALA A 86 -6.28 -3.24 1.01
N VAL A 87 -7.23 -2.39 1.37
CA VAL A 87 -7.30 -0.99 0.96
C VAL A 87 -6.53 -0.17 2.00
N GLY A 88 -5.40 0.40 1.60
CA GLY A 88 -4.44 0.99 2.51
C GLY A 88 -3.06 1.24 1.89
N GLU A 89 -2.24 2.12 2.45
CA GLU A 89 -2.50 2.87 3.67
C GLU A 89 -3.33 4.13 3.42
N LEU A 90 -4.20 4.44 4.38
CA LEU A 90 -5.15 5.55 4.36
C LEU A 90 -5.29 6.09 5.78
N GLY A 91 -5.72 7.33 5.92
CA GLY A 91 -6.05 7.86 7.24
C GLY A 91 -6.01 9.37 7.30
N LEU A 92 -5.56 9.89 8.44
CA LEU A 92 -5.34 11.30 8.70
C LEU A 92 -4.01 11.43 9.46
N ASP A 93 -3.16 12.34 9.00
CA ASP A 93 -1.93 12.71 9.71
C ASP A 93 -1.94 14.23 9.90
N PHE A 94 -2.11 14.66 11.16
CA PHE A 94 -2.12 16.08 11.55
C PHE A 94 -0.85 16.50 12.28
N TYR A 95 0.14 15.61 12.37
CA TYR A 95 1.44 15.96 12.88
C TYR A 95 2.25 16.70 11.82
N TYR A 96 2.18 16.24 10.57
CA TYR A 96 2.83 16.89 9.43
C TYR A 96 1.81 17.61 8.54
N ASP A 97 2.03 18.90 8.27
CA ASP A 97 1.18 19.70 7.37
C ASP A 97 1.57 19.53 5.88
N ASN A 98 1.87 18.29 5.45
CA ASN A 98 2.28 17.97 4.08
C ASN A 98 1.12 18.03 3.06
N SER A 99 -0.11 17.98 3.54
CA SER A 99 -1.34 18.04 2.74
C SER A 99 -2.43 18.72 3.54
N GLU A 100 -3.28 19.53 2.90
CA GLU A 100 -4.37 20.19 3.62
C GLU A 100 -5.31 19.16 4.25
N ARG A 101 -5.74 19.41 5.48
CA ARG A 101 -6.63 18.46 6.21
C ARG A 101 -7.88 18.13 5.42
N SER A 102 -8.47 19.10 4.72
CA SER A 102 -9.64 18.90 3.86
C SER A 102 -9.36 17.92 2.71
N ARG A 103 -8.15 17.91 2.16
CA ARG A 103 -7.71 16.93 1.17
C ARG A 103 -7.58 15.55 1.77
N GLN A 104 -6.95 15.42 2.95
CA GLN A 104 -6.82 14.14 3.65
C GLN A 104 -8.20 13.52 3.94
N PHE A 105 -9.15 14.31 4.47
CA PHE A 105 -10.52 13.86 4.71
C PHE A 105 -11.19 13.39 3.43
N LYS A 106 -11.08 14.16 2.34
CA LYS A 106 -11.74 13.80 1.09
C LYS A 106 -11.20 12.51 0.48
N VAL A 107 -9.88 12.32 0.50
CA VAL A 107 -9.24 11.08 0.03
C VAL A 107 -9.67 9.90 0.89
N LEU A 108 -9.65 10.04 2.22
CA LEU A 108 -10.09 8.99 3.14
C LEU A 108 -11.56 8.60 2.89
N GLU A 109 -12.45 9.58 2.76
CA GLU A 109 -13.88 9.36 2.48
C GLU A 109 -14.08 8.57 1.18
N GLN A 110 -13.42 8.98 0.08
CA GLN A 110 -13.54 8.29 -1.21
C GLN A 110 -13.08 6.84 -1.15
N PHE A 111 -11.98 6.54 -0.45
CA PHE A 111 -11.52 5.16 -0.31
C PHE A 111 -12.39 4.33 0.65
N LEU A 112 -12.97 4.94 1.69
CA LEU A 112 -13.93 4.23 2.55
C LEU A 112 -15.20 3.86 1.79
N GLU A 113 -15.71 4.76 0.94
CA GLU A 113 -16.83 4.46 0.04
C GLU A 113 -16.47 3.32 -0.91
N LYS A 114 -15.30 3.42 -1.56
CA LYS A 114 -14.82 2.40 -2.51
C LYS A 114 -14.57 1.05 -1.86
N GLY A 115 -14.02 1.00 -0.66
CA GLY A 115 -13.74 -0.24 0.07
C GLY A 115 -14.99 -1.03 0.45
N LEU A 116 -16.19 -0.45 0.36
CA LEU A 116 -17.46 -1.18 0.51
C LEU A 116 -17.91 -1.87 -0.79
N GLU A 117 -17.38 -1.43 -1.94
CA GLU A 117 -17.68 -1.97 -3.26
C GLU A 117 -16.67 -3.06 -3.68
N TRP A 118 -15.45 -3.02 -3.13
CA TRP A 118 -14.31 -3.86 -3.50
C TRP A 118 -14.24 -5.20 -2.74
#